data_AF-A0A2E5LMV3-F1
#
_entry.id   AF-A0A2E5LMV3-F1
#
_cell.length_a   1.000
_cell.length_b   1.000
_cell.length_c   1.000
_cell.angle_alpha   90.00
_cell.angle_beta   90.00
_cell.angle_gamma   90.00
#
_symmetry.space_group_name_H-M   'P 1'
#
loop_
_entity.id
_entity.type
_entity.pdbx_description
1 polymer ?
#
loop_
_entity_poly.entity_id
_entity_poly.type
_entity_poly.pdbx_seq_one_letter_code
_entity_poly.pdbx_strand_id
1 'polypeptide(L)'
;MNETINENIFRTHASSFYFASFWLGAKDFQSVSALYALCRKVDDIADESTSSSKSFKQLTHVIESIQAKDITNEYVEHLMSITPLVDAEIFTHLVLGVRSDTQPVAISNEKELLQYCYQVAGTVGLMMCNVLKV
;
A
#
# COMPACT_ATOMS: atom_id res chain seq x y z
N MET A 1 1.61 24.94 -1.97
CA MET A 1 2.36 24.40 -3.13
C MET A 1 2.59 22.89 -3.04
N ASN A 2 2.56 22.28 -1.83
CA ASN A 2 2.64 20.82 -1.66
C ASN A 2 1.28 20.09 -1.74
N GLU A 3 0.15 20.77 -1.51
CA GLU A 3 -1.20 20.17 -1.62
C GLU A 3 -1.56 19.80 -3.07
N THR A 4 -1.16 20.63 -4.04
CA THR A 4 -1.54 20.48 -5.45
C THR A 4 -0.84 19.32 -6.16
N ILE A 5 0.30 18.85 -5.64
CA ILE A 5 1.06 17.73 -6.22
C ILE A 5 0.42 16.39 -5.85
N ASN A 6 -0.07 16.25 -4.61
CA ASN A 6 -0.75 15.03 -4.15
C ASN A 6 -2.11 14.84 -4.83
N GLU A 7 -2.89 15.90 -5.05
CA GLU A 7 -4.18 15.81 -5.76
C GLU A 7 -4.02 15.32 -7.20
N ASN A 8 -2.95 15.75 -7.88
CA ASN A 8 -2.77 15.45 -9.31
C ASN A 8 -2.41 13.97 -9.54
N ILE A 9 -1.54 13.40 -8.70
CA ILE A 9 -1.17 11.97 -8.77
C ILE A 9 -2.39 11.07 -8.49
N PHE A 10 -3.24 11.47 -7.53
CA PHE A 10 -4.47 10.75 -7.21
C PHE A 10 -5.47 10.76 -8.38
N ARG A 11 -5.60 11.89 -9.08
CA ARG A 11 -6.48 12.01 -10.25
C ARG A 11 -6.07 11.14 -11.44
N THR A 12 -4.77 11.00 -11.70
CA THR A 12 -4.28 10.22 -12.87
C THR A 12 -4.26 8.72 -12.64
N HIS A 13 -4.03 8.24 -11.42
CA HIS A 13 -3.84 6.81 -11.15
C HIS A 13 -4.96 6.14 -10.34
N ALA A 14 -5.91 6.91 -9.80
CA ALA A 14 -6.96 6.40 -8.91
C ALA A 14 -8.36 6.91 -9.27
N SER A 15 -8.72 6.98 -10.56
CA SER A 15 -9.98 7.60 -11.03
C SER A 15 -11.25 7.05 -10.34
N SER A 16 -11.32 5.75 -10.06
CA SER A 16 -12.43 5.13 -9.31
C SER A 16 -12.44 5.50 -7.82
N PHE A 17 -11.27 5.62 -7.18
CA PHE A 17 -11.15 6.06 -5.79
C PHE A 17 -11.43 7.55 -5.63
N TYR A 18 -11.02 8.37 -6.62
CA TYR A 18 -11.38 9.77 -6.70
C TYR A 18 -12.89 9.95 -6.85
N PHE A 19 -13.56 9.12 -7.65
CA PHE A 19 -15.02 9.14 -7.73
C PHE A 19 -15.69 8.72 -6.41
N ALA A 20 -15.16 7.71 -5.71
CA ALA A 20 -15.65 7.30 -4.38
C ALA A 20 -15.41 8.40 -3.32
N SER A 21 -14.34 9.18 -3.46
CA SER A 21 -13.98 10.26 -2.53
C SER A 21 -14.92 11.46 -2.54
N PHE A 22 -15.76 11.62 -3.56
CA PHE A 22 -16.77 12.69 -3.63
C PHE A 22 -17.78 12.62 -2.47
N TRP A 23 -17.89 11.46 -1.81
CA TRP A 23 -18.79 11.21 -0.69
C TRP A 23 -18.08 11.25 0.67
N LEU A 24 -16.76 11.48 0.70
CA LEU A 24 -15.95 11.51 1.91
C LEU A 24 -15.83 12.94 2.47
N GLY A 25 -15.84 13.05 3.81
CA GLY A 25 -15.45 14.29 4.47
C GLY A 25 -13.96 14.58 4.26
N ALA A 26 -13.55 15.85 4.40
CA ALA A 26 -12.15 16.26 4.15
C ALA A 26 -11.11 15.45 4.95
N LYS A 27 -11.44 15.05 6.19
CA LYS A 27 -10.56 14.23 7.02
C LYS A 27 -10.39 12.81 6.46
N ASP A 28 -11.50 12.16 6.11
CA ASP A 28 -11.46 10.80 5.57
C ASP A 28 -10.75 10.78 4.21
N PHE A 29 -10.96 11.82 3.39
CA PHE A 29 -10.22 11.98 2.14
C PHE A 29 -8.71 12.06 2.36
N GLN A 30 -8.25 12.83 3.36
CA GLN A 30 -6.83 12.93 3.69
C GLN A 30 -6.25 11.57 4.09
N SER A 31 -6.96 10.81 4.92
CA SER A 31 -6.53 9.49 5.38
C SER A 31 -6.48 8.46 4.23
N VAL A 32 -7.51 8.44 3.39
CA VAL A 32 -7.58 7.58 2.19
C VAL A 32 -6.47 7.95 1.20
N SER A 33 -6.21 9.24 0.99
CA SER A 33 -5.15 9.71 0.10
C SER A 33 -3.76 9.31 0.62
N ALA A 34 -3.52 9.43 1.92
CA ALA A 34 -2.27 9.00 2.54
C ALA A 34 -2.08 7.48 2.42
N LEU A 35 -3.12 6.69 2.70
CA LEU A 35 -3.08 5.24 2.52
C LEU A 35 -2.80 4.85 1.06
N TYR A 36 -3.48 5.49 0.11
CA TYR A 36 -3.23 5.24 -1.32
C TYR A 36 -1.79 5.58 -1.72
N ALA A 37 -1.27 6.72 -1.27
CA ALA A 37 0.12 7.11 -1.54
C ALA A 37 1.12 6.10 -0.96
N LEU A 38 0.84 5.55 0.23
CA LEU A 38 1.66 4.49 0.82
C LEU A 38 1.62 3.20 0.00
N CYS A 39 0.43 2.74 -0.41
CA CYS A 39 0.30 1.56 -1.28
C CYS A 39 1.07 1.76 -2.60
N ARG A 40 0.89 2.92 -3.25
CA ARG A 40 1.57 3.23 -4.52
C ARG A 40 3.09 3.21 -4.39
N LYS A 41 3.64 3.78 -3.31
CA LYS A 41 5.08 3.73 -3.02
C LYS A 41 5.61 2.30 -2.95
N VAL A 42 4.83 1.36 -2.41
CA VAL A 42 5.23 -0.05 -2.32
C VAL A 42 5.18 -0.72 -3.70
N ASP A 43 4.10 -0.49 -4.46
CA ASP A 43 3.96 -1.01 -5.83
C ASP A 43 5.08 -0.52 -6.76
N ASP A 44 5.45 0.76 -6.65
CA ASP A 44 6.53 1.36 -7.47
C ASP A 44 7.88 0.64 -7.26
N ILE A 45 8.13 0.01 -6.10
CA ILE A 45 9.34 -0.80 -5.87
C ILE A 45 9.36 -2.02 -6.80
N ALA A 46 8.20 -2.66 -7.02
CA ALA A 46 8.07 -3.79 -7.93
C ALA A 46 8.05 -3.33 -9.40
N ASP A 47 7.29 -2.28 -9.72
CA ASP A 47 7.03 -1.81 -11.08
C ASP A 47 8.23 -1.10 -11.74
N GLU A 48 8.96 -0.27 -10.99
CA GLU A 48 10.01 0.60 -11.56
C GLU A 48 11.41 -0.02 -11.48
N SER A 49 11.56 -1.17 -10.82
CA SER A 49 12.85 -1.80 -10.62
C SER A 49 13.37 -2.47 -11.90
N THR A 50 14.56 -2.06 -12.33
CA THR A 50 15.32 -2.75 -13.40
C THR A 50 15.85 -4.12 -12.98
N SER A 51 15.70 -4.51 -11.71
CA SER A 51 16.26 -5.75 -11.16
C SER A 51 15.35 -6.36 -10.10
N SER A 52 14.75 -7.49 -10.44
CA SER A 52 13.91 -8.30 -9.53
C SER A 52 14.58 -8.61 -8.18
N SER A 53 15.89 -8.86 -8.15
CA SER A 53 16.61 -9.14 -6.91
C SER A 53 16.78 -7.91 -6.01
N LYS A 54 16.86 -6.71 -6.59
CA LYS A 54 16.93 -5.45 -5.83
C LYS A 54 15.58 -5.11 -5.21
N SER A 55 14.50 -5.19 -5.99
CA SER A 55 13.14 -4.94 -5.48
C SER A 55 12.75 -5.96 -4.41
N PHE A 56 13.08 -7.24 -4.59
CA PHE A 56 12.87 -8.26 -3.56
C PHE A 56 13.56 -7.92 -2.23
N LYS A 57 14.84 -7.50 -2.29
CA LYS A 57 15.60 -7.11 -1.10
C LYS A 57 15.00 -5.87 -0.43
N GLN A 58 14.63 -4.86 -1.22
CA GLN A 58 14.03 -3.64 -0.69
C GLN A 58 12.69 -3.91 -0.01
N LEU A 59 11.80 -4.69 -0.63
CA LEU A 59 10.52 -5.08 -0.03
C LEU A 59 10.70 -5.95 1.22
N THR A 60 11.73 -6.81 1.24
CA THR A 60 12.10 -7.58 2.44
C THR A 60 12.54 -6.65 3.57
N HIS A 61 13.37 -5.64 3.27
CA HIS A 61 13.78 -4.64 4.25
C HIS A 61 12.59 -3.83 4.79
N VAL A 62 11.60 -3.50 3.95
CA VAL A 62 10.35 -2.85 4.41
C VAL A 62 9.63 -3.73 5.43
N ILE A 63 9.47 -5.03 5.16
CA ILE A 63 8.85 -5.98 6.09
C ILE A 63 9.61 -6.04 7.43
N GLU A 64 10.94 -6.13 7.37
CA GLU A 64 11.80 -6.17 8.57
C GLU A 64 11.69 -4.87 9.38
N SER A 65 11.67 -3.70 8.72
CA SER A 65 11.47 -2.41 9.39
C SER A 65 10.10 -2.30 10.06
N ILE A 66 9.03 -2.83 9.46
CA ILE A 66 7.70 -2.86 10.08
C ILE A 66 7.72 -3.72 11.35
N GLN A 67 8.33 -4.91 11.29
CA GLN A 67 8.45 -5.82 12.45
C GLN A 67 9.29 -5.20 13.57
N ALA A 68 10.36 -4.48 13.22
CA ALA A 68 11.19 -3.75 14.17
C ALA A 68 10.54 -2.47 14.70
N LYS A 69 9.41 -2.03 14.12
CA LYS A 69 8.77 -0.73 14.36
C LYS A 69 9.75 0.43 14.17
N ASP A 70 10.61 0.31 13.17
CA ASP A 70 11.65 1.30 12.88
C ASP A 70 11.06 2.53 12.19
N ILE A 71 10.73 3.54 12.99
CA ILE A 71 10.17 4.82 12.52
C ILE A 71 11.15 5.66 11.70
N THR A 72 12.42 5.27 11.59
CA THR A 72 13.38 5.94 10.69
C THR A 72 13.25 5.47 9.24
N ASN A 73 12.58 4.34 9.02
CA ASN A 73 12.21 3.86 7.70
C ASN A 73 10.98 4.63 7.17
N GLU A 74 11.07 5.19 5.97
CA GLU A 74 10.03 6.06 5.40
C GLU A 74 8.64 5.39 5.25
N TYR A 75 8.58 4.07 5.06
CA TYR A 75 7.32 3.35 4.89
C TYR A 75 6.63 3.16 6.24
N VAL A 76 7.42 2.90 7.28
CA VAL A 76 6.93 2.78 8.66
C VAL A 76 6.53 4.15 9.19
N GLU A 77 7.33 5.19 8.95
CA GLU A 77 6.96 6.57 9.29
C GLU A 77 5.62 6.97 8.64
N HIS A 78 5.50 6.73 7.33
CA HIS A 78 4.28 7.05 6.60
C HIS A 78 3.07 6.26 7.14
N LEU A 79 3.21 4.95 7.35
CA LEU A 79 2.16 4.12 7.96
C LEU A 79 1.69 4.68 9.31
N MET A 80 2.62 5.05 10.18
CA MET A 80 2.33 5.58 11.52
C MET A 80 1.73 6.99 11.50
N SER A 81 1.90 7.73 10.39
CA SER A 81 1.30 9.07 10.22
C SER A 81 -0.17 9.04 9.81
N ILE A 82 -0.67 7.91 9.29
CA ILE A 82 -2.07 7.77 8.87
C ILE A 82 -2.97 7.74 10.11
N THR A 83 -4.01 8.57 10.10
CA THR A 83 -5.00 8.63 11.18
C THR A 83 -6.40 8.49 10.59
N PRO A 84 -7.24 7.54 11.06
CA PRO A 84 -6.98 6.50 12.05
C PRO A 84 -5.82 5.57 11.70
N LEU A 85 -5.21 4.96 12.73
CA LEU A 85 -4.06 4.07 12.54
C LEU A 85 -4.47 2.84 11.72
N VAL A 86 -3.65 2.50 10.75
CA VAL A 86 -3.78 1.30 9.93
C VAL A 86 -3.05 0.14 10.60
N ASP A 87 -3.62 -1.06 10.55
CA ASP A 87 -2.97 -2.25 11.08
C ASP A 87 -1.69 -2.60 10.29
N ALA A 88 -0.55 -2.57 10.98
CA ALA A 88 0.75 -2.85 10.40
C ALA A 88 0.90 -4.30 9.92
N GLU A 89 0.16 -5.25 10.48
CA GLU A 89 0.14 -6.64 10.02
C GLU A 89 -0.55 -6.75 8.66
N ILE A 90 -1.67 -6.04 8.48
CA ILE A 90 -2.38 -5.97 7.20
C ILE A 90 -1.50 -5.32 6.12
N PHE A 91 -0.81 -4.23 6.47
CA PHE A 91 0.16 -3.61 5.56
C PHE A 91 1.33 -4.55 5.23
N THR A 92 1.82 -5.33 6.20
CA THR A 92 2.85 -6.35 5.95
C THR A 92 2.38 -7.39 4.94
N HIS A 93 1.12 -7.82 5.00
CA HIS A 93 0.55 -8.75 4.01
C HIS A 93 0.49 -8.16 2.60
N LEU A 94 0.23 -6.85 2.47
CA LEU A 94 0.34 -6.16 1.17
C LEU A 94 1.77 -6.23 0.64
N VAL A 95 2.75 -5.82 1.45
CA VAL A 95 4.17 -5.84 1.04
C VAL A 95 4.64 -7.25 0.68
N LEU A 96 4.13 -8.29 1.35
CA LEU A 96 4.38 -9.69 0.98
C LEU A 96 3.82 -10.05 -0.39
N GLY A 97 2.61 -9.60 -0.72
CA GLY A 97 1.99 -9.77 -2.03
C GLY A 97 2.81 -9.10 -3.13
N VAL A 98 3.14 -7.82 -2.96
CA VAL A 98 3.95 -7.05 -3.92
C VAL A 98 5.34 -7.64 -4.07
N ARG A 99 5.95 -8.13 -2.98
CA ARG A 99 7.24 -8.85 -3.06
C ARG A 99 7.16 -10.10 -3.92
N SER A 100 6.04 -10.80 -3.91
CA SER A 100 5.86 -12.01 -4.74
C SER A 100 5.85 -11.69 -6.24
N ASP A 101 5.39 -10.50 -6.64
CA ASP A 101 5.41 -10.03 -8.04
C ASP A 101 6.84 -9.85 -8.58
N THR A 102 7.82 -9.65 -7.70
CA THR A 102 9.23 -9.54 -8.10
C THR A 102 9.86 -10.89 -8.45
N GLN A 103 9.18 -12.01 -8.22
CA GLN A 103 9.68 -13.35 -8.50
C GLN A 103 8.96 -13.94 -9.72
N PRO A 104 9.50 -14.99 -10.36
CA PRO A 104 8.79 -15.70 -11.43
C PRO A 104 7.38 -16.10 -10.97
N VAL A 105 6.38 -15.82 -11.81
CA VAL A 105 4.97 -16.09 -11.50
C VAL A 105 4.78 -17.58 -11.22
N ALA A 106 4.30 -17.90 -10.02
CA ALA A 106 4.18 -19.27 -9.51
C ALA A 106 2.80 -19.56 -8.90
N ILE A 107 1.73 -18.92 -9.38
CA ILE A 107 0.36 -19.25 -8.96
C ILE A 107 -0.04 -20.60 -9.58
N SER A 108 -0.09 -21.63 -8.74
CA SER A 108 -0.23 -23.03 -9.17
C SER A 108 -1.66 -23.55 -9.03
N ASN A 109 -2.49 -22.92 -8.21
CA ASN A 109 -3.86 -23.34 -7.92
C ASN A 109 -4.74 -22.18 -7.45
N GLU A 110 -6.05 -22.41 -7.39
CA GLU A 110 -7.03 -21.42 -6.97
C GLU A 110 -6.77 -20.87 -5.57
N LYS A 111 -6.31 -21.71 -4.62
CA LYS A 111 -6.01 -21.25 -3.27
C LYS A 111 -4.87 -20.23 -3.27
N GLU A 112 -3.82 -20.46 -4.05
CA GLU A 112 -2.72 -19.50 -4.22
C GLU A 112 -3.19 -18.22 -4.91
N LEU A 113 -4.07 -18.33 -5.91
CA LEU A 113 -4.68 -17.16 -6.55
C LEU A 113 -5.49 -16.33 -5.55
N LEU A 114 -6.32 -16.96 -4.73
CA LEU A 114 -7.11 -16.28 -3.71
C LEU A 114 -6.21 -15.63 -2.64
N GLN A 115 -5.14 -16.31 -2.23
CA GLN A 115 -4.15 -15.74 -1.31
C GLN A 115 -3.49 -14.51 -1.90
N TYR A 116 -3.09 -14.56 -3.17
CA TYR A 116 -2.51 -13.43 -3.89
C TYR A 116 -3.50 -12.27 -3.97
N CYS A 117 -4.74 -12.51 -4.42
CA CYS A 117 -5.79 -11.48 -4.48
C CYS A 117 -6.09 -10.85 -3.11
N TYR A 118 -6.09 -11.66 -2.05
CA TYR A 118 -6.17 -11.14 -0.68
C TYR A 118 -5.00 -10.20 -0.38
N GLN A 119 -3.76 -10.61 -0.66
CA GLN A 119 -2.57 -9.83 -0.34
C GLN A 119 -2.51 -8.50 -1.09
N VAL A 120 -2.75 -8.47 -2.41
CA VAL A 120 -2.55 -7.25 -3.21
C VAL A 120 -3.80 -6.36 -3.32
N ALA A 121 -4.99 -6.88 -3.02
CA ALA A 121 -6.24 -6.10 -3.11
C ALA A 121 -7.10 -6.18 -1.84
N GLY A 122 -7.24 -7.37 -1.24
CA GLY A 122 -8.02 -7.56 -0.02
C GLY A 122 -7.48 -6.76 1.17
N THR A 123 -6.16 -6.74 1.35
CA THR A 123 -5.47 -5.94 2.38
C THR A 123 -5.76 -4.45 2.23
N VAL A 124 -5.74 -3.91 1.00
CA VAL A 124 -6.10 -2.51 0.73
C VAL A 124 -7.52 -2.22 1.19
N GLY A 125 -8.47 -3.11 0.89
CA GLY A 125 -9.85 -3.00 1.38
C GLY A 125 -9.95 -3.00 2.91
N LEU A 126 -9.19 -3.87 3.60
CA LEU A 126 -9.17 -3.91 5.07
C LEU A 126 -8.55 -2.64 5.67
N MET A 127 -7.46 -2.13 5.09
CA MET A 127 -6.86 -0.87 5.53
C MET A 127 -7.79 0.33 5.27
N MET A 128 -8.56 0.29 4.17
CA MET A 128 -9.62 1.27 3.90
C MET A 128 -10.70 1.23 4.99
N CYS A 129 -11.09 0.05 5.48
CA CYS A 129 -12.02 -0.08 6.61
C CYS A 129 -11.44 0.57 7.88
N ASN A 130 -10.14 0.43 8.15
CA ASN A 130 -9.50 1.10 9.29
C ASN A 130 -9.62 2.62 9.19
N VAL A 131 -9.28 3.21 8.04
CA VAL A 131 -9.28 4.68 7.88
C VAL A 131 -10.69 5.27 7.82
N LEU A 132 -11.66 4.51 7.29
CA LEU A 132 -13.07 4.90 7.22
C LEU A 132 -13.88 4.55 8.49
N LYS A 133 -13.28 3.81 9.42
CA LYS A 133 -13.89 3.37 10.69
C LYS A 133 -15.17 2.55 10.50
N VAL A 134 -15.12 1.59 9.58
CA VAL A 134 -16.24 0.67 9.26
C VAL A 134 -15.91 -0.78 9.55
#